data_AF-A0A7V0M277-F1
#
_entry.id   AF-A0A7V0M277-F1
#
_cell.length_a   1.000
_cell.length_b   1.000
_cell.length_c   1.000
_cell.angle_alpha   90.00
_cell.angle_beta   90.00
_cell.angle_gamma   90.00
#
_symmetry.space_group_name_H-M   'P 1'
#
loop_
_entity.id
_entity.type
_entity.pdbx_description
1 polymer ?
#
loop_
_entity_poly.entity_id
_entity_poly.type
_entity_poly.pdbx_seq_one_letter_code
_entity_poly.pdbx_strand_id
1 'polypeptide(L)'
;MVKNVDKHNNLRKIPPEFWLVAIATAFCTYAELAYEVALTRIFSVMLTYHYVFAVISFSLFGLGLGAMLFKWWRKWFPKCDYRVNLSLFTISILVSVILIVKLPIYNNPSLIDFRLWIYIFLATLPFFFAGLVLAEVFQKFAQFSSILYGFDLFGGALGAITVVFLLNNFSAVNASLIIASIAAFGALIIGFSAKKMPVLNVIPIILLGLVLGFTLFSKINLEVPVAMDPNKDMYRMLNNPIGRAKIIESRWSAFGRTDVVYSSRYPDEMVLFVDGAAGSSMYKLDDFLPDSSKGYNLITRSFGEYFPFFFLKDSEKNSALIIGPGGGRDVVVALMGGVNAITAVEVNPDVVQIVKDYKDFNGGIYSGYPNVRVVTKEGRNYLRDEKTKYDLIMTSIPV
;
A
#
# COMPACT_ATOMS: atom_id res chain seq x y z
N MET A 1 -60.34 7.61 35.84
CA MET A 1 -59.71 7.93 34.54
C MET A 1 -58.22 7.69 34.65
N VAL A 2 -57.77 6.44 34.45
CA VAL A 2 -56.36 6.10 34.31
C VAL A 2 -56.26 5.52 32.90
N LYS A 3 -55.74 6.32 31.96
CA LYS A 3 -55.55 5.89 30.57
C LYS A 3 -54.29 5.04 30.49
N ASN A 4 -54.47 3.82 30.00
CA ASN A 4 -53.46 2.85 29.60
C ASN A 4 -52.16 3.48 29.07
N VAL A 5 -51.06 3.20 29.77
CA VAL A 5 -49.70 3.27 29.23
C VAL A 5 -49.37 1.90 28.66
N ASP A 6 -49.98 1.55 27.54
CA ASP A 6 -49.56 0.43 26.69
C ASP A 6 -49.08 1.02 25.37
N LYS A 7 -47.83 1.49 25.33
CA LYS A 7 -47.26 2.08 24.11
C LYS A 7 -45.78 1.84 23.89
N HIS A 8 -45.18 0.78 24.41
CA HIS A 8 -43.82 0.40 24.02
C HIS A 8 -43.61 -1.13 24.03
N ASN A 9 -44.28 -1.85 23.14
CA ASN A 9 -43.79 -3.18 22.72
C ASN A 9 -44.37 -3.66 21.38
N ASN A 10 -44.59 -2.74 20.42
CA ASN A 10 -44.52 -3.16 19.03
C ASN A 10 -43.04 -3.40 18.72
N LEU A 11 -42.58 -4.63 18.97
CA LEU A 11 -41.40 -5.20 18.34
C LEU A 11 -41.60 -5.05 16.83
N ARG A 12 -41.13 -3.92 16.28
CA ARG A 12 -41.24 -3.64 14.84
C ARG A 12 -40.38 -4.70 14.16
N LYS A 13 -41.05 -5.73 13.63
CA LYS A 13 -40.40 -6.88 13.02
C LYS A 13 -39.46 -6.38 11.92
N ILE A 14 -38.19 -6.77 12.04
CA ILE A 14 -37.18 -6.50 11.03
C ILE A 14 -37.61 -7.23 9.75
N PRO A 15 -37.73 -6.54 8.61
CA PRO A 15 -38.18 -7.18 7.39
C PRO A 15 -37.09 -8.16 6.90
N PRO A 16 -37.44 -9.34 6.35
CA PRO A 16 -36.44 -10.36 5.99
C PRO A 16 -35.35 -9.85 5.05
N GLU A 17 -35.69 -8.95 4.12
CA GLU A 17 -34.74 -8.34 3.20
C GLU A 17 -33.68 -7.48 3.89
N PHE A 18 -33.94 -6.96 5.10
CA PHE A 18 -33.00 -6.12 5.84
C PHE A 18 -31.68 -6.86 6.11
N TRP A 19 -31.74 -8.13 6.49
CA TRP A 19 -30.53 -8.89 6.83
C TRP A 19 -29.61 -9.08 5.63
N LEU A 20 -30.18 -9.35 4.44
CA LEU A 20 -29.40 -9.42 3.20
C LEU A 20 -28.75 -8.07 2.87
N VAL A 21 -29.48 -6.97 3.10
CA VAL A 21 -28.95 -5.62 2.89
C VAL A 21 -27.85 -5.29 3.89
N ALA A 22 -28.04 -5.58 5.18
CA ALA A 22 -27.06 -5.33 6.22
C ALA A 22 -25.76 -6.11 5.99
N ILE A 23 -25.87 -7.40 5.62
CA ILE A 23 -24.71 -8.23 5.25
C ILE A 23 -24.01 -7.64 4.02
N ALA A 24 -24.76 -7.26 2.98
CA ALA A 24 -24.18 -6.64 1.79
C ALA A 24 -23.52 -5.28 2.07
N THR A 25 -24.03 -4.50 3.04
CA THR A 25 -23.39 -3.27 3.52
C THR A 25 -22.04 -3.54 4.15
N ALA A 26 -21.89 -4.61 4.94
CA ALA A 26 -20.58 -5.01 5.46
C ALA A 26 -19.59 -5.37 4.34
N PHE A 27 -20.04 -6.06 3.28
CA PHE A 27 -19.19 -6.33 2.12
C PHE A 27 -18.81 -5.07 1.33
N CYS A 28 -19.75 -4.12 1.20
CA CYS A 28 -19.51 -2.84 0.52
C CYS A 28 -18.43 -2.03 1.25
N THR A 29 -18.57 -1.87 2.56
CA THR A 29 -17.69 -1.06 3.42
C THR A 29 -16.34 -1.72 3.67
N TYR A 30 -16.30 -3.06 3.75
CA TYR A 30 -15.07 -3.84 3.66
C TYR A 30 -14.30 -3.47 2.40
N ALA A 31 -14.97 -3.54 1.25
CA ALA A 31 -14.31 -3.34 -0.03
C ALA A 31 -13.90 -1.88 -0.23
N GLU A 32 -14.71 -0.93 0.22
CA GLU A 32 -14.39 0.50 0.22
C GLU A 32 -13.05 0.78 0.92
N LEU A 33 -12.94 0.42 2.20
CA LEU A 33 -11.74 0.69 2.99
C LEU A 33 -10.53 -0.14 2.54
N ALA A 34 -10.72 -1.42 2.23
CA ALA A 34 -9.63 -2.25 1.73
C ALA A 34 -9.12 -1.74 0.38
N TYR A 35 -10.02 -1.31 -0.50
CA TYR A 35 -9.64 -0.80 -1.81
C TYR A 35 -8.92 0.55 -1.72
N GLU A 36 -9.36 1.45 -0.83
CA GLU A 36 -8.65 2.71 -0.58
C GLU A 36 -7.18 2.46 -0.22
N VAL A 37 -6.92 1.56 0.74
CA VAL A 37 -5.57 1.21 1.17
C VAL A 37 -4.76 0.58 0.03
N ALA A 38 -5.32 -0.37 -0.71
CA ALA A 38 -4.65 -0.97 -1.86
C ALA A 38 -4.33 0.05 -2.96
N LEU A 39 -5.25 0.97 -3.22
CA LEU A 39 -5.10 2.04 -4.19
C LEU A 39 -3.98 3.02 -3.80
N THR A 40 -3.80 3.30 -2.50
CA THR A 40 -2.66 4.11 -2.03
C THR A 40 -1.32 3.48 -2.40
N ARG A 41 -1.20 2.14 -2.32
CA ARG A 41 0.02 1.42 -2.68
C ARG A 41 0.30 1.45 -4.18
N ILE A 42 -0.74 1.29 -5.00
CA ILE A 42 -0.61 1.40 -6.46
C ILE A 42 -0.12 2.80 -6.84
N PHE A 43 -0.77 3.84 -6.32
CA PHE A 43 -0.40 5.22 -6.64
C PHE A 43 0.94 5.64 -6.05
N SER A 44 1.36 5.10 -4.91
CA SER A 44 2.69 5.37 -4.36
C SER A 44 3.81 5.01 -5.34
N VAL A 45 3.67 3.91 -6.08
CA VAL A 45 4.62 3.51 -7.13
C VAL A 45 4.48 4.38 -8.38
N MET A 46 3.24 4.64 -8.80
CA MET A 46 2.94 5.28 -10.09
C MET A 46 3.04 6.81 -10.08
N LEU A 47 2.99 7.44 -8.91
CA LEU A 47 2.94 8.89 -8.73
C LEU A 47 3.90 9.34 -7.63
N THR A 48 4.21 10.63 -7.65
CA THR A 48 4.95 11.31 -6.58
C THR A 48 3.99 11.68 -5.44
N TYR A 49 4.48 11.72 -4.20
CA TYR A 49 3.66 11.73 -2.98
C TYR A 49 2.58 12.84 -2.96
N HIS A 50 2.87 14.04 -3.48
CA HIS A 50 1.90 15.14 -3.57
C HIS A 50 0.63 14.74 -4.34
N TYR A 51 0.79 14.02 -5.46
CA TYR A 51 -0.32 13.58 -6.29
C TYR A 51 -1.07 12.40 -5.67
N VAL A 52 -0.37 11.52 -4.94
CA VAL A 52 -1.02 10.44 -4.19
C VAL A 52 -2.03 11.03 -3.20
N PHE A 53 -1.63 12.02 -2.40
CA PHE A 53 -2.54 12.68 -1.47
C PHE A 53 -3.74 13.33 -2.15
N ALA A 54 -3.54 13.99 -3.30
CA ALA A 54 -4.63 14.56 -4.06
C ALA A 54 -5.63 13.48 -4.53
N VAL A 55 -5.14 12.42 -5.17
CA VAL A 55 -6.00 11.36 -5.72
C VAL A 55 -6.79 10.63 -4.63
N ILE A 56 -6.16 10.34 -3.48
CA ILE A 56 -6.86 9.72 -2.34
C ILE A 56 -7.90 10.67 -1.73
N SER A 57 -7.59 11.96 -1.59
CA SER A 57 -8.56 12.95 -1.12
C SER A 57 -9.80 13.03 -2.04
N PHE A 58 -9.59 13.00 -3.36
CA PHE A 58 -10.70 12.96 -4.31
C PHE A 58 -11.47 11.63 -4.29
N SER A 59 -10.78 10.52 -4.02
CA SER A 59 -11.42 9.22 -3.84
C SER A 59 -12.41 9.26 -2.69
N LEU A 60 -11.99 9.76 -1.52
CA LEU A 60 -12.86 9.98 -0.36
C LEU A 60 -13.96 11.02 -0.64
N PHE A 61 -13.64 12.10 -1.37
CA PHE A 61 -14.65 13.05 -1.84
C PHE A 61 -15.72 12.38 -2.69
N GLY A 62 -15.36 11.37 -3.50
CA GLY A 62 -16.29 10.55 -4.28
C GLY A 62 -17.39 9.94 -3.43
N LEU A 63 -17.04 9.38 -2.26
CA LEU A 63 -18.00 8.83 -1.31
C LEU A 63 -19.04 9.86 -0.88
N GLY A 64 -18.58 11.04 -0.45
CA GLY A 64 -19.45 12.15 -0.06
C GLY A 64 -20.28 12.68 -1.21
N LEU A 65 -19.70 12.79 -2.41
CA LEU A 65 -20.36 13.23 -3.62
C LEU A 65 -21.49 12.27 -4.04
N GLY A 66 -21.24 10.96 -3.96
CA GLY A 66 -22.24 9.93 -4.21
C GLY A 66 -23.41 10.05 -3.24
N ALA A 67 -23.12 10.15 -1.94
CA ALA A 67 -24.14 10.31 -0.93
C ALA A 67 -24.97 11.60 -1.11
N MET A 68 -24.31 12.72 -1.42
CA MET A 68 -24.97 14.01 -1.67
C MET A 68 -25.86 13.95 -2.91
N LEU A 69 -25.38 13.31 -3.99
CA LEU A 69 -26.08 13.30 -5.27
C LEU A 69 -27.12 12.20 -5.43
N PHE A 70 -27.23 11.29 -4.45
CA PHE A 70 -28.13 10.13 -4.49
C PHE A 70 -29.56 10.46 -4.95
N LYS A 71 -30.18 11.53 -4.44
CA LYS A 71 -31.56 11.88 -4.82
C LYS A 71 -31.70 12.25 -6.30
N TRP A 72 -30.73 13.01 -6.85
CA TRP A 72 -30.71 13.34 -8.28
C TRP A 72 -30.36 12.12 -9.12
N TRP A 73 -29.41 11.29 -8.68
CA TRP A 73 -29.09 10.02 -9.31
C TRP A 73 -30.32 9.13 -9.43
N ARG A 74 -31.10 8.98 -8.36
CA ARG A 74 -32.34 8.18 -8.35
C ARG A 74 -33.41 8.75 -9.26
N LYS A 75 -33.45 10.07 -9.43
CA LYS A 75 -34.37 10.76 -10.36
C LYS A 75 -33.98 10.53 -11.82
N TRP A 76 -32.69 10.67 -12.15
CA TRP A 76 -32.19 10.49 -13.53
C TRP A 76 -32.11 9.02 -13.94
N PHE A 77 -31.82 8.13 -12.99
CA PHE A 77 -31.69 6.70 -13.21
C PHE A 77 -32.61 5.90 -12.25
N PRO A 78 -33.94 5.92 -12.45
CA PRO A 78 -34.90 5.27 -11.54
C PRO A 78 -34.76 3.74 -11.41
N LYS A 79 -34.04 3.10 -12.34
CA LYS A 79 -33.76 1.66 -12.31
C LYS A 79 -32.51 1.32 -11.49
N CYS A 80 -31.64 2.30 -11.21
CA CYS A 80 -30.39 2.12 -10.49
C CYS A 80 -30.62 2.31 -8.98
N ASP A 81 -31.16 1.28 -8.32
CA ASP A 81 -31.31 1.27 -6.85
C ASP A 81 -29.99 0.84 -6.19
N TYR A 82 -29.95 0.79 -4.86
CA TYR A 82 -28.79 0.38 -4.09
C TYR A 82 -28.25 -1.01 -4.48
N ARG A 83 -29.08 -1.91 -5.04
CA ARG A 83 -28.65 -3.24 -5.51
C ARG A 83 -27.87 -3.14 -6.80
N VAL A 84 -28.34 -2.32 -7.72
CA VAL A 84 -27.68 -2.01 -9.00
C VAL A 84 -26.41 -1.19 -8.75
N ASN A 85 -26.49 -0.17 -7.88
CA ASN A 85 -25.34 0.68 -7.55
C ASN A 85 -24.21 -0.12 -6.87
N LEU A 86 -24.51 -1.15 -6.07
CA LEU A 86 -23.47 -2.04 -5.51
C LEU A 86 -22.77 -2.88 -6.59
N SER A 87 -23.50 -3.24 -7.64
CA SER A 87 -22.90 -3.92 -8.81
C SER A 87 -22.02 -2.94 -9.60
N LEU A 88 -22.47 -1.69 -9.78
CA LEU A 88 -21.69 -0.63 -10.43
C LEU A 88 -20.42 -0.29 -9.63
N PHE A 89 -20.49 -0.26 -8.31
CA PHE A 89 -19.32 -0.13 -7.42
C PHE A 89 -18.30 -1.25 -7.68
N THR A 90 -18.76 -2.51 -7.75
CA THR A 90 -17.86 -3.63 -7.99
C THR A 90 -17.21 -3.56 -9.38
N ILE A 91 -18.01 -3.24 -10.41
CA ILE A 91 -17.52 -3.09 -11.78
C ILE A 91 -16.53 -1.93 -11.88
N SER A 92 -16.81 -0.81 -11.22
CA SER A 92 -15.91 0.34 -11.26
C SER A 92 -14.58 0.05 -10.56
N ILE A 93 -14.52 -0.74 -9.47
CA ILE A 93 -13.22 -1.19 -8.92
C ILE A 93 -12.42 -1.92 -9.99
N LEU A 94 -13.02 -2.94 -10.64
CA LEU A 94 -12.35 -3.76 -11.65
C LEU A 94 -11.83 -2.91 -12.81
N VAL A 95 -12.70 -2.06 -13.35
CA VAL A 95 -12.37 -1.18 -14.48
C VAL A 95 -11.30 -0.17 -14.08
N SER A 96 -11.44 0.48 -12.92
CA SER A 96 -10.49 1.49 -12.47
C SER A 96 -9.10 0.93 -12.25
N VAL A 97 -8.94 -0.21 -11.56
CA VAL A 97 -7.62 -0.82 -11.34
C VAL A 97 -6.92 -1.16 -12.66
N ILE A 98 -7.66 -1.82 -13.57
CA ILE A 98 -7.10 -2.23 -14.86
C ILE A 98 -6.70 -1.01 -15.68
N LEU A 99 -7.57 0.00 -15.77
CA LEU A 99 -7.29 1.21 -16.54
C LEU A 99 -6.18 2.06 -15.93
N ILE A 100 -6.11 2.18 -14.61
CA ILE A 100 -5.02 2.88 -13.91
C ILE A 100 -3.68 2.26 -14.32
N VAL A 101 -3.53 0.94 -14.18
CA VAL A 101 -2.26 0.26 -14.48
C VAL A 101 -1.94 0.24 -15.98
N LYS A 102 -2.96 0.08 -16.85
CA LYS A 102 -2.77 -0.02 -18.32
C LYS A 102 -2.63 1.31 -19.04
N LEU A 103 -2.96 2.43 -18.40
CA LEU A 103 -2.77 3.76 -18.95
C LEU A 103 -1.57 4.45 -18.28
N PRO A 104 -0.32 3.97 -18.47
CA PRO A 104 0.85 4.60 -17.86
C PRO A 104 1.00 6.06 -18.31
N ILE A 105 1.27 6.95 -17.35
CA ILE A 105 1.46 8.39 -17.60
C ILE A 105 2.88 8.66 -18.15
N TYR A 106 2.92 8.83 -19.48
CA TYR A 106 3.71 9.76 -20.30
C TYR A 106 5.25 9.83 -20.23
N ASN A 107 5.82 9.82 -21.45
CA ASN A 107 7.09 10.41 -21.89
C ASN A 107 6.98 11.91 -22.29
N ASN A 108 5.85 12.59 -22.04
CA ASN A 108 5.60 13.98 -22.47
C ASN A 108 5.13 14.89 -21.30
N PRO A 109 5.97 15.84 -20.85
CA PRO A 109 5.68 16.74 -19.72
C PRO A 109 4.42 17.62 -19.89
N SER A 110 4.01 17.92 -21.13
CA SER A 110 2.90 18.83 -21.44
C SER A 110 1.50 18.27 -21.18
N LEU A 111 1.38 16.96 -20.88
CA LEU A 111 0.08 16.29 -20.71
C LEU A 111 -0.09 15.66 -19.32
N ILE A 112 0.84 15.91 -18.40
CA ILE A 112 0.81 15.42 -17.01
C ILE A 112 -0.50 15.86 -16.32
N ASP A 113 -0.91 17.11 -16.53
CA ASP A 113 -2.12 17.66 -15.90
C ASP A 113 -3.41 16.94 -16.32
N PHE A 114 -3.59 16.63 -17.62
CA PHE A 114 -4.81 15.97 -18.09
C PHE A 114 -4.94 14.53 -17.61
N ARG A 115 -3.84 13.76 -17.55
CA ARG A 115 -3.91 12.36 -17.10
C ARG A 115 -4.05 12.20 -15.59
N LEU A 116 -3.55 13.15 -14.79
CA LEU A 116 -3.84 13.16 -13.35
C LEU A 116 -5.35 13.24 -13.11
N TRP A 117 -6.08 14.05 -13.88
CA TRP A 117 -7.54 14.11 -13.83
C TRP A 117 -8.21 12.78 -14.19
N ILE A 118 -7.63 12.00 -15.11
CA ILE A 118 -8.11 10.64 -15.42
C ILE A 118 -7.94 9.73 -14.20
N TYR A 119 -6.78 9.74 -13.54
CA TYR A 119 -6.56 8.94 -12.33
C TYR A 119 -7.46 9.38 -11.19
N ILE A 120 -7.65 10.68 -10.98
CA ILE A 120 -8.62 11.22 -10.03
C ILE A 120 -10.02 10.69 -10.35
N PHE A 121 -10.45 10.78 -11.60
CA PHE A 121 -11.78 10.31 -12.01
C PHE A 121 -11.94 8.79 -11.79
N LEU A 122 -10.99 7.97 -12.25
CA LEU A 122 -11.01 6.52 -12.09
C LEU A 122 -10.98 6.12 -10.61
N ALA A 123 -10.18 6.81 -9.80
CA ALA A 123 -10.09 6.56 -8.37
C ALA A 123 -11.38 6.96 -7.63
N THR A 124 -12.01 8.07 -8.03
CA THR A 124 -13.26 8.58 -7.44
C THR A 124 -14.48 7.71 -7.75
N LEU A 125 -14.52 7.09 -8.94
CA LEU A 125 -15.70 6.41 -9.47
C LEU A 125 -16.21 5.25 -8.58
N PRO A 126 -15.39 4.35 -8.03
CA PRO A 126 -15.81 3.37 -7.03
C PRO A 126 -16.47 4.00 -5.81
N PHE A 127 -15.80 4.94 -5.15
CA PHE A 127 -16.30 5.56 -3.93
C PHE A 127 -17.61 6.33 -4.18
N PHE A 128 -17.77 6.95 -5.34
CA PHE A 128 -19.05 7.53 -5.76
C PHE A 128 -20.21 6.52 -5.71
N PHE A 129 -20.03 5.33 -6.28
CA PHE A 129 -21.06 4.30 -6.23
C PHE A 129 -21.26 3.72 -4.83
N ALA A 130 -20.20 3.54 -4.04
CA ALA A 130 -20.33 3.16 -2.63
C ALA A 130 -21.17 4.20 -1.86
N GLY A 131 -20.91 5.49 -2.07
CA GLY A 131 -21.67 6.59 -1.45
C GLY A 131 -23.15 6.59 -1.82
N LEU A 132 -23.48 6.29 -3.09
CA LEU A 132 -24.87 6.09 -3.53
C LEU A 132 -25.54 4.92 -2.81
N VAL A 133 -24.85 3.77 -2.67
CA VAL A 133 -25.37 2.59 -1.98
C VAL A 133 -25.64 2.92 -0.52
N LEU A 134 -24.65 3.46 0.20
CA LEU A 134 -24.78 3.75 1.63
C LEU A 134 -25.88 4.77 1.89
N ALA A 135 -25.92 5.88 1.15
CA ALA A 135 -26.97 6.89 1.33
C ALA A 135 -28.38 6.34 1.12
N GLU A 136 -28.58 5.51 0.09
CA GLU A 136 -29.88 4.90 -0.18
C GLU A 136 -30.27 3.88 0.88
N VAL A 137 -29.34 3.01 1.30
CA VAL A 137 -29.60 1.97 2.30
C VAL A 137 -29.91 2.58 3.67
N PHE A 138 -29.12 3.57 4.12
CA PHE A 138 -29.36 4.27 5.38
C PHE A 138 -30.65 5.08 5.36
N GLN A 139 -31.03 5.68 4.23
CA GLN A 139 -32.32 6.36 4.10
C GLN A 139 -33.49 5.37 4.16
N LYS A 140 -33.39 4.24 3.45
CA LYS A 140 -34.46 3.24 3.35
C LYS A 140 -34.69 2.50 4.66
N PHE A 141 -33.63 2.15 5.38
CA PHE A 141 -33.68 1.39 6.61
C PHE A 141 -33.32 2.23 7.85
N ALA A 142 -33.62 3.54 7.82
CA ALA A 142 -33.27 4.50 8.87
C ALA A 142 -33.76 4.07 10.27
N GLN A 143 -34.86 3.32 10.34
CA GLN A 143 -35.42 2.81 11.59
C GLN A 143 -34.56 1.73 12.27
N PHE A 144 -33.64 1.09 11.53
CA PHE A 144 -32.74 0.04 12.01
C PHE A 144 -31.27 0.46 11.87
N SER A 145 -31.03 1.78 11.86
CA SER A 145 -29.71 2.37 11.58
C SER A 145 -28.61 1.90 12.54
N SER A 146 -28.92 1.62 13.80
CA SER A 146 -27.94 1.13 14.78
C SER A 146 -27.34 -0.24 14.38
N ILE A 147 -28.19 -1.17 13.96
CA ILE A 147 -27.76 -2.50 13.52
C ILE A 147 -27.00 -2.38 12.19
N LEU A 148 -27.56 -1.62 11.24
CA LEU A 148 -26.93 -1.38 9.96
C LEU A 148 -25.53 -0.75 10.09
N TYR A 149 -25.39 0.24 10.98
CA TYR A 149 -24.12 0.88 11.30
C TYR A 149 -23.14 -0.10 11.98
N GLY A 150 -23.64 -1.07 12.75
CA GLY A 150 -22.82 -2.16 13.27
C GLY A 150 -22.20 -3.02 12.16
N PHE A 151 -22.98 -3.34 11.11
CA PHE A 151 -22.47 -4.07 9.94
C PHE A 151 -21.48 -3.24 9.11
N ASP A 152 -21.76 -1.95 8.94
CA ASP A 152 -20.87 -0.98 8.29
C ASP A 152 -19.50 -0.91 8.98
N LEU A 153 -19.48 -0.67 10.30
CA LEU A 153 -18.24 -0.66 11.09
C LEU A 153 -17.51 -2.00 11.07
N PHE A 154 -18.25 -3.12 11.18
CA PHE A 154 -17.66 -4.46 11.14
C PHE A 154 -16.99 -4.74 9.79
N GLY A 155 -17.67 -4.40 8.68
CA GLY A 155 -17.13 -4.51 7.33
C GLY A 155 -15.85 -3.70 7.18
N GLY A 156 -15.90 -2.42 7.56
CA GLY A 156 -14.74 -1.54 7.51
C GLY A 156 -13.55 -2.00 8.34
N ALA A 157 -13.80 -2.44 9.58
CA ALA A 157 -12.75 -2.98 10.46
C ALA A 157 -12.10 -4.25 9.88
N LEU A 158 -12.90 -5.17 9.33
CA LEU A 158 -12.38 -6.34 8.64
C LEU A 158 -11.59 -5.95 7.39
N GLY A 159 -12.03 -4.94 6.64
CA GLY A 159 -11.32 -4.42 5.46
C GLY A 159 -9.94 -3.89 5.83
N ALA A 160 -9.86 -3.06 6.87
CA ALA A 160 -8.62 -2.47 7.36
C ALA A 160 -7.60 -3.52 7.85
N ILE A 161 -8.05 -4.59 8.50
CA ILE A 161 -7.16 -5.67 8.96
C ILE A 161 -6.75 -6.56 7.78
N THR A 162 -7.71 -6.97 6.96
CA THR A 162 -7.48 -7.99 5.92
C THR A 162 -6.64 -7.44 4.77
N VAL A 163 -6.74 -6.14 4.45
CA VAL A 163 -5.92 -5.56 3.38
C VAL A 163 -4.42 -5.64 3.65
N VAL A 164 -3.99 -5.54 4.91
CA VAL A 164 -2.58 -5.73 5.29
C VAL A 164 -2.13 -7.16 4.98
N PHE A 165 -2.95 -8.15 5.32
CA PHE A 165 -2.68 -9.54 4.96
C PHE A 165 -2.65 -9.75 3.44
N LEU A 166 -3.59 -9.16 2.69
CA LEU A 166 -3.63 -9.26 1.24
C LEU A 166 -2.38 -8.66 0.59
N LEU A 167 -1.97 -7.47 1.02
CA LEU A 167 -0.79 -6.79 0.47
C LEU A 167 0.52 -7.50 0.82
N ASN A 168 0.60 -8.19 1.95
CA ASN A 168 1.78 -8.99 2.32
C ASN A 168 1.92 -10.30 1.55
N ASN A 169 0.83 -10.80 0.93
CA ASN A 169 0.84 -12.08 0.21
C ASN A 169 0.62 -11.92 -1.31
N PHE A 170 0.09 -10.78 -1.75
CA PHE A 170 -0.28 -10.52 -3.15
C PHE A 170 0.17 -9.11 -3.56
N SER A 171 0.39 -8.91 -4.85
CA SER A 171 0.61 -7.55 -5.40
C SER A 171 -0.62 -6.66 -5.16
N ALA A 172 -0.43 -5.34 -5.10
CA ALA A 172 -1.53 -4.40 -4.87
C ALA A 172 -2.66 -4.51 -5.92
N VAL A 173 -2.33 -4.89 -7.16
CA VAL A 173 -3.31 -5.17 -8.22
C VAL A 173 -4.13 -6.42 -7.88
N ASN A 174 -3.48 -7.53 -7.54
CA ASN A 174 -4.15 -8.78 -7.21
C ASN A 174 -4.99 -8.64 -5.93
N ALA A 175 -4.48 -7.92 -4.93
CA ALA A 175 -5.25 -7.57 -3.73
C ALA A 175 -6.53 -6.81 -4.10
N SER A 176 -6.45 -5.84 -5.01
CA SER A 176 -7.62 -5.09 -5.49
C SER A 176 -8.64 -5.97 -6.24
N LEU A 177 -8.18 -6.96 -7.01
CA LEU A 177 -9.07 -7.92 -7.67
C LEU A 177 -9.76 -8.85 -6.66
N ILE A 178 -9.05 -9.30 -5.62
CA ILE A 178 -9.64 -10.08 -4.52
C ILE A 178 -10.68 -9.23 -3.78
N ILE A 179 -10.40 -7.95 -3.51
CA ILE A 179 -11.35 -7.02 -2.90
C ILE A 179 -12.60 -6.83 -3.76
N ALA A 180 -12.44 -6.66 -5.08
CA ALA A 180 -13.56 -6.62 -6.01
C ALA A 180 -14.38 -7.92 -6.01
N SER A 181 -13.74 -9.07 -5.78
CA SER A 181 -14.43 -10.36 -5.63
C SER A 181 -15.35 -10.39 -4.41
N ILE A 182 -14.86 -9.84 -3.31
CA ILE A 182 -15.62 -9.73 -2.06
C ILE A 182 -16.79 -8.75 -2.23
N ALA A 183 -16.58 -7.63 -2.92
CA ALA A 183 -17.64 -6.70 -3.30
C ALA A 183 -18.70 -7.35 -4.22
N ALA A 184 -18.25 -8.16 -5.20
CA ALA A 184 -19.13 -8.91 -6.12
C ALA A 184 -20.04 -9.88 -5.35
N PHE A 185 -19.51 -10.52 -4.31
CA PHE A 185 -20.30 -11.38 -3.44
C PHE A 185 -21.36 -10.58 -2.67
N GLY A 186 -21.01 -9.40 -2.15
CA GLY A 186 -21.98 -8.45 -1.59
C GLY A 186 -23.07 -8.04 -2.59
N ALA A 187 -22.69 -7.74 -3.83
CA ALA A 187 -23.62 -7.44 -4.92
C ALA A 187 -24.55 -8.61 -5.25
N LEU A 188 -24.08 -9.85 -5.17
CA LEU A 188 -24.92 -11.04 -5.36
C LEU A 188 -25.93 -11.19 -4.22
N ILE A 189 -25.48 -11.11 -2.96
CA ILE A 189 -26.32 -11.19 -1.76
C ILE A 189 -27.44 -10.15 -1.79
N ILE A 190 -27.09 -8.90 -2.10
CA ILE A 190 -28.07 -7.82 -2.13
C ILE A 190 -29.09 -8.00 -3.25
N GLY A 191 -28.72 -8.68 -4.35
CA GLY A 191 -29.61 -9.01 -5.46
C GLY A 191 -30.76 -9.93 -5.04
N PHE A 192 -30.52 -10.86 -4.10
CA PHE A 192 -31.57 -11.74 -3.54
C PHE A 192 -32.59 -11.00 -2.65
N SER A 193 -32.31 -9.75 -2.25
CA SER A 193 -33.29 -8.92 -1.55
C SER A 193 -34.41 -8.40 -2.48
N ALA A 194 -34.31 -8.63 -3.79
CA ALA A 194 -35.34 -8.26 -4.77
C ALA A 194 -36.26 -9.44 -5.09
N LYS A 195 -37.53 -9.17 -5.43
CA LYS A 195 -38.47 -10.20 -5.92
C LYS A 195 -37.99 -10.90 -7.20
N LYS A 196 -37.26 -10.16 -8.05
CA LYS A 196 -36.54 -10.67 -9.21
C LYS A 196 -35.13 -10.09 -9.17
N MET A 197 -34.13 -10.95 -9.17
CA MET A 197 -32.73 -10.52 -9.13
C MET A 197 -32.39 -9.70 -10.38
N PRO A 198 -31.83 -8.49 -10.25
CA PRO A 198 -31.40 -7.74 -11.41
C PRO A 198 -30.23 -8.47 -12.09
N VAL A 199 -30.26 -8.58 -13.42
CA VAL A 199 -29.19 -9.23 -14.20
C VAL A 199 -27.82 -8.61 -13.90
N LEU A 200 -27.79 -7.29 -13.63
CA LEU A 200 -26.57 -6.57 -13.31
C LEU A 200 -25.86 -7.09 -12.05
N ASN A 201 -26.55 -7.77 -11.12
CA ASN A 201 -25.95 -8.32 -9.92
C ASN A 201 -25.14 -9.61 -10.17
N VAL A 202 -25.32 -10.25 -11.33
CA VAL A 202 -24.53 -11.45 -11.74
C VAL A 202 -23.32 -11.05 -12.58
N ILE A 203 -23.39 -9.92 -13.27
CA ILE A 203 -22.32 -9.43 -14.17
C ILE A 203 -20.96 -9.29 -13.47
N PRO A 204 -20.84 -8.71 -12.26
CA PRO A 204 -19.55 -8.57 -11.59
C PRO A 204 -18.84 -9.91 -11.38
N ILE A 205 -19.58 -10.98 -11.06
CA ILE A 205 -19.01 -12.33 -10.88
C ILE A 205 -18.48 -12.87 -12.20
N ILE A 206 -19.23 -12.69 -13.29
CA ILE A 206 -18.81 -13.14 -14.62
C ILE A 206 -17.56 -12.37 -15.05
N LEU A 207 -17.55 -11.03 -14.92
CA LEU A 207 -16.40 -10.20 -15.25
C LEU A 207 -15.18 -10.56 -14.42
N LEU A 208 -15.35 -10.79 -13.12
CA LEU A 208 -14.29 -11.25 -12.25
C LEU A 208 -13.75 -12.61 -12.69
N GLY A 209 -14.62 -13.58 -12.98
CA GLY A 209 -14.21 -14.89 -13.49
C GLY A 209 -13.42 -14.78 -14.80
N LEU A 210 -13.81 -13.86 -15.69
CA LEU A 210 -13.09 -13.56 -16.92
C LEU A 210 -11.73 -12.90 -16.64
N VAL A 211 -11.64 -11.95 -15.71
CA VAL A 211 -10.37 -11.28 -15.36
C VAL A 211 -9.42 -12.24 -14.64
N LEU A 212 -9.92 -13.07 -13.71
CA LEU A 212 -9.13 -14.08 -13.02
C LEU A 212 -8.68 -15.19 -13.99
N GLY A 213 -9.58 -15.67 -14.85
CA GLY A 213 -9.21 -16.59 -15.92
C GLY A 213 -8.15 -15.98 -16.83
N PHE A 214 -8.35 -14.74 -17.27
CA PHE A 214 -7.40 -14.05 -18.13
C PHE A 214 -6.05 -13.87 -17.45
N THR A 215 -5.98 -13.44 -16.19
CA THR A 215 -4.71 -13.27 -15.46
C THR A 215 -3.99 -14.59 -15.21
N LEU A 216 -4.69 -15.66 -14.85
CA LEU A 216 -4.10 -16.99 -14.65
C LEU A 216 -3.62 -17.64 -15.96
N PHE A 217 -4.36 -17.48 -17.06
CA PHE A 217 -4.05 -18.16 -18.32
C PHE A 217 -3.20 -17.33 -19.31
N SER A 218 -3.21 -16.01 -19.25
CA SER A 218 -2.55 -15.16 -20.27
C SER A 218 -1.06 -14.91 -20.04
N LYS A 219 -0.47 -15.32 -18.90
CA LYS A 219 0.90 -14.93 -18.46
C LYS A 219 1.17 -13.42 -18.47
N ILE A 220 0.14 -12.57 -18.63
CA ILE A 220 0.29 -11.11 -18.57
C ILE A 220 0.35 -10.72 -17.11
N ASN A 221 1.54 -10.40 -16.64
CA ASN A 221 1.70 -9.72 -15.36
C ASN A 221 1.20 -8.28 -15.52
N LEU A 222 0.17 -7.91 -14.75
CA LEU A 222 -0.23 -6.52 -14.55
C LEU A 222 0.79 -5.86 -13.62
N GLU A 223 1.97 -5.60 -14.17
CA GLU A 223 3.03 -4.93 -13.45
C GLU A 223 2.69 -3.44 -13.29
N VAL A 224 2.83 -2.94 -12.07
CA VAL A 224 2.58 -1.53 -11.77
C VAL A 224 3.78 -0.72 -12.28
N PRO A 225 3.60 0.22 -13.22
CA PRO A 225 4.72 1.01 -13.71
C PRO A 225 5.22 1.99 -12.64
N VAL A 226 6.53 2.20 -12.59
CA VAL A 226 7.14 3.27 -11.77
C VAL A 226 6.77 4.61 -12.37
N ALA A 227 6.51 5.61 -11.53
CA ALA A 227 6.31 6.98 -11.98
C ALA A 227 7.49 7.45 -12.86
N MET A 228 7.17 7.98 -14.04
CA MET A 228 8.17 8.58 -14.94
C MET A 228 8.50 10.02 -14.53
N ASP A 229 8.89 10.22 -13.28
CA ASP A 229 9.11 11.53 -12.68
C ASP A 229 10.58 11.66 -12.21
N PRO A 230 11.32 12.71 -12.60
CA PRO A 230 12.64 12.99 -12.05
C PRO A 230 12.70 13.08 -10.52
N ASN A 231 11.59 13.36 -9.83
CA ASN A 231 11.51 13.32 -8.37
C ASN A 231 11.55 11.90 -7.78
N LYS A 232 11.34 10.85 -8.59
CA LYS A 232 11.58 9.46 -8.20
C LYS A 232 13.04 9.09 -8.43
N ASP A 233 13.74 8.79 -7.33
CA ASP A 233 15.16 8.43 -7.36
C ASP A 233 15.45 7.26 -8.30
N MET A 234 14.59 6.24 -8.27
CA MET A 234 14.73 5.06 -9.12
C MET A 234 14.55 5.40 -10.60
N TYR A 235 13.63 6.31 -10.94
CA TYR A 235 13.45 6.76 -12.32
C TYR A 235 14.71 7.46 -12.86
N ARG A 236 15.35 8.31 -12.04
CA ARG A 236 16.62 8.95 -12.41
C ARG A 236 17.73 7.91 -12.64
N MET A 237 17.78 6.86 -11.82
CA MET A 237 18.77 5.79 -11.95
C MET A 237 18.53 4.95 -13.21
N LEU A 238 17.29 4.50 -13.45
CA LEU A 238 16.91 3.66 -14.59
C LEU A 238 17.07 4.37 -15.94
N ASN A 239 16.84 5.70 -15.99
CA ASN A 239 16.99 6.48 -17.22
C ASN A 239 18.38 7.09 -17.40
N ASN A 240 19.32 6.85 -16.49
CA ASN A 240 20.69 7.30 -16.68
C ASN A 240 21.32 6.48 -17.83
N PRO A 241 21.74 7.11 -18.94
CA PRO A 241 22.34 6.38 -20.06
C PRO A 241 23.68 5.73 -19.66
N ILE A 242 24.31 6.22 -18.59
CA ILE A 242 25.56 5.69 -18.05
C ILE A 242 25.23 4.59 -17.04
N GLY A 243 25.63 3.34 -17.35
CA GLY A 243 25.56 2.23 -16.42
C GLY A 243 24.43 1.22 -16.63
N ARG A 244 23.55 1.41 -17.62
CA ARG A 244 22.49 0.44 -17.98
C ARG A 244 21.79 -0.16 -16.75
N ALA A 245 21.21 0.71 -15.92
CA ALA A 245 20.55 0.28 -14.70
C ALA A 245 19.32 -0.59 -15.01
N LYS A 246 19.09 -1.63 -14.20
CA LYS A 246 17.96 -2.54 -14.35
C LYS A 246 17.43 -2.99 -13.00
N ILE A 247 16.11 -3.15 -12.91
CA ILE A 247 15.47 -3.83 -11.79
C ILE A 247 15.83 -5.31 -11.87
N ILE A 248 16.37 -5.88 -10.81
CA ILE A 248 16.76 -7.28 -10.73
C ILE A 248 15.77 -8.12 -9.91
N GLU A 249 15.08 -7.48 -8.95
CA GLU A 249 14.06 -8.12 -8.12
C GLU A 249 13.03 -7.07 -7.66
N SER A 250 11.78 -7.49 -7.53
CA SER A 250 10.68 -6.69 -6.96
C SER A 250 9.86 -7.52 -5.98
N ARG A 251 9.65 -7.02 -4.77
CA ARG A 251 8.77 -7.62 -3.74
C ARG A 251 7.64 -6.68 -3.38
N TRP A 252 6.47 -7.23 -3.10
CA TRP A 252 5.30 -6.48 -2.62
C TRP A 252 5.00 -6.86 -1.18
N SER A 253 4.76 -5.84 -0.36
CA SER A 253 4.14 -6.00 0.96
C SER A 253 3.22 -4.82 1.26
N ALA A 254 2.65 -4.81 2.47
CA ALA A 254 1.91 -3.66 2.98
C ALA A 254 2.78 -2.38 3.11
N PHE A 255 4.12 -2.51 3.12
CA PHE A 255 5.03 -1.36 3.14
C PHE A 255 5.14 -0.67 1.78
N GLY A 256 4.82 -1.37 0.69
CA GLY A 256 4.97 -0.88 -0.68
C GLY A 256 5.64 -1.91 -1.57
N ARG A 257 6.08 -1.48 -2.76
CA ARG A 257 6.93 -2.30 -3.62
C ARG A 257 8.40 -2.00 -3.35
N THR A 258 9.15 -3.00 -2.93
CA THR A 258 10.60 -2.90 -2.77
C THR A 258 11.28 -3.42 -4.03
N ASP A 259 12.06 -2.57 -4.69
CA ASP A 259 12.77 -2.86 -5.94
C ASP A 259 14.27 -2.86 -5.70
N VAL A 260 14.97 -3.91 -6.13
CA VAL A 260 16.44 -3.96 -6.13
C VAL A 260 16.92 -3.57 -7.52
N VAL A 261 17.79 -2.57 -7.60
CA VAL A 261 18.31 -2.04 -8.87
C VAL A 261 19.82 -2.19 -8.90
N TYR A 262 20.30 -2.79 -10.00
CA TYR A 262 21.72 -2.90 -10.32
C TYR A 262 22.09 -1.94 -11.43
N SER A 263 23.28 -1.33 -11.35
CA SER A 263 23.86 -0.51 -12.42
C SER A 263 25.29 -0.94 -12.70
N SER A 264 25.63 -1.18 -13.96
CA SER A 264 27.01 -1.47 -14.39
C SER A 264 27.96 -0.28 -14.22
N ARG A 265 27.46 0.92 -13.88
CA ARG A 265 28.30 2.07 -13.51
C ARG A 265 28.93 1.89 -12.12
N TYR A 266 28.22 1.22 -11.21
CA TYR A 266 28.65 0.95 -9.84
C TYR A 266 28.46 -0.54 -9.55
N PRO A 267 29.34 -1.41 -10.08
CA PRO A 267 29.17 -2.86 -9.98
C PRO A 267 29.21 -3.38 -8.52
N ASP A 268 29.80 -2.60 -7.61
CA ASP A 268 29.97 -2.93 -6.21
C ASP A 268 28.82 -2.37 -5.33
N GLU A 269 27.74 -1.87 -5.95
CA GLU A 269 26.56 -1.31 -5.29
C GLU A 269 25.26 -1.82 -5.94
N MET A 270 24.32 -2.23 -5.10
CA MET A 270 22.91 -2.40 -5.46
C MET A 270 22.08 -1.41 -4.64
N VAL A 271 21.08 -0.80 -5.26
CA VAL A 271 20.23 0.18 -4.55
C VAL A 271 18.84 -0.40 -4.41
N LEU A 272 18.35 -0.46 -3.16
CA LEU A 272 16.97 -0.80 -2.85
C LEU A 272 16.13 0.48 -2.90
N PHE A 273 14.97 0.42 -3.54
CA PHE A 273 13.98 1.50 -3.55
C PHE A 273 12.67 0.99 -2.99
N VAL A 274 11.95 1.83 -2.26
CA VAL A 274 10.57 1.57 -1.86
C VAL A 274 9.67 2.51 -2.66
N ASP A 275 8.72 1.94 -3.39
CA ASP A 275 7.82 2.64 -4.31
C ASP A 275 8.56 3.55 -5.32
N GLY A 276 9.77 3.14 -5.74
CA GLY A 276 10.63 3.87 -6.66
C GLY A 276 11.31 5.12 -6.09
N ALA A 277 11.27 5.32 -4.77
CA ALA A 277 11.94 6.41 -4.05
C ALA A 277 12.78 5.85 -2.88
N ALA A 278 13.35 6.74 -2.07
CA ALA A 278 14.04 6.40 -0.83
C ALA A 278 15.18 5.38 -1.06
N GLY A 279 16.04 5.68 -2.03
CA GLY A 279 17.15 4.80 -2.41
C GLY A 279 18.07 4.49 -1.24
N SER A 280 18.25 3.21 -0.95
CA SER A 280 19.14 2.73 0.11
C SER A 280 20.17 1.75 -0.46
N SER A 281 21.45 2.09 -0.30
CA SER A 281 22.54 1.35 -0.89
C SER A 281 22.90 0.10 -0.09
N MET A 282 23.02 -1.01 -0.79
CA MET A 282 23.62 -2.26 -0.37
C MET A 282 24.95 -2.41 -1.09
N TYR A 283 26.04 -2.40 -0.32
CA TYR A 283 27.40 -2.43 -0.85
C TYR A 283 28.00 -3.84 -0.81
N LYS A 284 28.86 -4.14 -1.77
CA LYS A 284 29.68 -5.36 -1.78
C LYS A 284 30.82 -5.25 -0.77
N LEU A 285 30.60 -5.75 0.44
CA LEU A 285 31.46 -5.52 1.62
C LEU A 285 32.91 -6.01 1.46
N ASP A 286 33.15 -7.03 0.64
CA ASP A 286 34.51 -7.52 0.36
C ASP A 286 35.43 -6.42 -0.21
N ASP A 287 34.85 -5.43 -0.90
CA ASP A 287 35.57 -4.26 -1.44
C ASP A 287 35.80 -3.16 -0.40
N PHE A 288 35.32 -3.35 0.84
CA PHE A 288 35.38 -2.38 1.94
C PHE A 288 36.21 -2.85 3.14
N LEU A 289 36.62 -4.12 3.20
CA LEU A 289 37.46 -4.64 4.28
C LEU A 289 38.86 -3.96 4.33
N PRO A 290 39.53 -3.96 5.49
CA PRO A 290 40.60 -3.00 5.87
C PRO A 290 41.85 -2.97 4.97
N ASP A 291 42.06 -3.97 4.11
CA ASP A 291 43.20 -4.02 3.18
C ASP A 291 42.93 -3.32 1.83
N SER A 292 41.72 -2.80 1.60
CA SER A 292 41.41 -2.04 0.39
C SER A 292 41.56 -0.53 0.65
N SER A 293 42.61 0.08 0.11
CA SER A 293 42.73 1.55 0.07
C SER A 293 41.53 2.22 -0.62
N LYS A 294 40.76 1.47 -1.43
CA LYS A 294 39.50 1.89 -2.03
C LYS A 294 38.36 2.01 -1.02
N GLY A 295 38.11 0.99 -0.21
CA GLY A 295 37.03 0.96 0.76
C GLY A 295 37.15 2.06 1.80
N TYR A 296 38.34 2.22 2.37
CA TYR A 296 38.64 3.28 3.33
C TYR A 296 38.43 4.67 2.73
N ASN A 297 38.92 4.95 1.52
CA ASN A 297 38.73 6.25 0.87
C ASN A 297 37.27 6.53 0.54
N LEU A 298 36.51 5.53 0.06
CA LEU A 298 35.09 5.69 -0.25
C LEU A 298 34.29 6.04 1.01
N ILE A 299 34.49 5.29 2.10
CA ILE A 299 33.79 5.54 3.36
C ILE A 299 34.17 6.89 3.95
N THR A 300 35.47 7.18 4.09
CA THR A 300 35.94 8.40 4.76
C THR A 300 35.70 9.68 3.98
N ARG A 301 35.56 9.62 2.64
CA ARG A 301 35.39 10.81 1.80
C ARG A 301 34.00 10.96 1.20
N SER A 302 33.24 9.88 1.06
CA SER A 302 31.93 9.91 0.40
C SER A 302 30.76 9.67 1.34
N PHE A 303 30.99 9.10 2.53
CA PHE A 303 29.93 8.90 3.52
C PHE A 303 30.07 9.91 4.66
N GLY A 304 29.23 10.95 4.64
CA GLY A 304 29.20 11.98 5.68
C GLY A 304 28.89 11.41 7.08
N GLU A 305 28.22 10.26 7.15
CA GLU A 305 27.92 9.52 8.38
C GLU A 305 29.18 8.99 9.06
N TYR A 306 30.31 8.88 8.34
CA TYR A 306 31.60 8.51 8.92
C TYR A 306 32.27 9.67 9.67
N PHE A 307 31.87 10.92 9.42
CA PHE A 307 32.55 12.11 9.97
C PHE A 307 32.75 12.09 11.50
N PRO A 308 31.77 11.68 12.34
CA PRO A 308 31.97 11.62 13.79
C PRO A 308 33.11 10.67 14.20
N PHE A 309 33.37 9.60 13.45
CA PHE A 309 34.36 8.58 13.79
C PHE A 309 35.82 9.07 13.76
N PHE A 310 36.09 10.23 13.15
CA PHE A 310 37.40 10.90 13.24
C PHE A 310 37.72 11.45 14.64
N PHE A 311 36.70 11.66 15.47
CA PHE A 311 36.84 12.32 16.78
C PHE A 311 36.50 11.41 17.96
N LEU A 312 35.78 10.31 17.69
CA LEU A 312 35.39 9.33 18.71
C LEU A 312 36.58 8.50 19.17
N LYS A 313 36.71 8.36 20.49
CA LYS A 313 37.64 7.45 21.14
C LYS A 313 37.09 6.02 21.11
N ASP A 314 37.94 5.03 21.27
CA ASP A 314 37.51 3.62 21.33
C ASP A 314 36.51 3.36 22.47
N SER A 315 36.61 4.11 23.58
CA SER A 315 35.66 4.05 24.69
C SER A 315 34.24 4.53 24.34
N GLU A 316 34.07 5.25 23.23
CA GLU A 316 32.80 5.82 22.76
C GLU A 316 32.20 4.98 21.61
N LYS A 317 32.80 3.82 21.30
CA LYS A 317 32.43 2.94 20.19
C LYS A 317 31.98 1.55 20.65
N ASN A 318 31.53 1.40 21.91
CA ASN A 318 31.14 0.09 22.40
C ASN A 318 29.80 -0.38 21.80
N SER A 319 28.87 0.55 21.58
CA SER A 319 27.52 0.22 21.12
C SER A 319 26.92 1.28 20.20
N ALA A 320 26.31 0.86 19.10
CA ALA A 320 25.54 1.72 18.20
C ALA A 320 24.12 1.19 17.98
N LEU A 321 23.15 2.10 17.98
CA LEU A 321 21.80 1.87 17.47
C LEU A 321 21.65 2.58 16.12
N ILE A 322 21.28 1.84 15.09
CA ILE A 322 20.98 2.36 13.76
C ILE A 322 19.49 2.20 13.52
N ILE A 323 18.79 3.30 13.19
CA ILE A 323 17.36 3.29 12.88
C ILE A 323 17.16 3.57 11.39
N GLY A 324 16.50 2.63 10.70
CA GLY A 324 16.33 2.65 9.26
C GLY A 324 17.62 2.35 8.50
N PRO A 325 18.32 1.24 8.79
CA PRO A 325 19.59 0.91 8.13
C PRO A 325 19.41 0.59 6.63
N GLY A 326 18.19 0.25 6.18
CA GLY A 326 17.89 -0.02 4.78
C GLY A 326 18.77 -1.13 4.17
N GLY A 327 19.50 -0.80 3.10
CA GLY A 327 20.50 -1.65 2.46
C GLY A 327 21.79 -1.87 3.26
N GLY A 328 21.91 -1.23 4.42
CA GLY A 328 22.95 -1.49 5.42
C GLY A 328 24.19 -0.59 5.33
N ARG A 329 24.15 0.50 4.55
CA ARG A 329 25.24 1.49 4.48
C ARG A 329 25.74 1.94 5.86
N ASP A 330 24.83 2.27 6.78
CA ASP A 330 25.22 2.72 8.12
C ASP A 330 25.85 1.61 8.95
N VAL A 331 25.45 0.35 8.72
CA VAL A 331 26.08 -0.82 9.34
C VAL A 331 27.51 -0.95 8.85
N VAL A 332 27.75 -0.75 7.55
CA VAL A 332 29.12 -0.72 6.98
C VAL A 332 29.95 0.40 7.61
N VAL A 333 29.38 1.61 7.71
CA VAL A 333 30.05 2.76 8.34
C VAL A 333 30.40 2.46 9.80
N ALA A 334 29.48 1.90 10.58
CA ALA A 334 29.71 1.56 11.99
C ALA A 334 30.74 0.43 12.17
N LEU A 335 30.70 -0.61 11.34
CA LEU A 335 31.70 -1.68 11.35
C LEU A 335 33.10 -1.13 11.08
N MET A 336 33.24 -0.27 10.06
CA MET A 336 34.51 0.34 9.67
C MET A 336 34.99 1.41 10.65
N GLY A 337 34.06 2.07 11.32
CA GLY A 337 34.33 2.99 12.42
C GLY A 337 34.84 2.30 13.70
N GLY A 338 34.81 0.97 13.75
CA GLY A 338 35.29 0.16 14.87
C GLY A 338 34.26 -0.04 15.98
N VAL A 339 32.95 -0.03 15.67
CA VAL A 339 31.91 -0.24 16.69
C VAL A 339 31.84 -1.70 17.13
N ASN A 340 31.91 -1.94 18.44
CA ASN A 340 31.96 -3.28 19.01
C ASN A 340 30.63 -4.05 18.95
N ALA A 341 29.49 -3.37 19.11
CA ALA A 341 28.16 -3.98 19.02
C ALA A 341 27.18 -3.04 18.30
N ILE A 342 26.54 -3.54 17.24
CA ILE A 342 25.63 -2.76 16.39
C ILE A 342 24.24 -3.38 16.48
N THR A 343 23.24 -2.59 16.84
CA THR A 343 21.83 -2.96 16.66
C THR A 343 21.24 -2.14 15.53
N ALA A 344 20.76 -2.81 14.49
CA ALA A 344 20.16 -2.19 13.31
C ALA A 344 18.65 -2.47 13.29
N VAL A 345 17.83 -1.42 13.38
CA VAL A 345 16.37 -1.51 13.48
C VAL A 345 15.74 -1.04 12.19
N GLU A 346 15.20 -1.99 11.43
CA GLU A 346 14.54 -1.75 10.14
C GLU A 346 13.05 -2.06 10.26
N VAL A 347 12.20 -1.17 9.75
CA VAL A 347 10.75 -1.35 9.85
C VAL A 347 10.22 -2.29 8.76
N ASN A 348 10.85 -2.31 7.59
CA ASN A 348 10.41 -3.08 6.44
C ASN A 348 11.04 -4.50 6.45
N PRO A 349 10.27 -5.57 6.70
CA PRO A 349 10.77 -6.94 6.69
C PRO A 349 11.33 -7.37 5.32
N ASP A 350 10.79 -6.87 4.21
CA ASP A 350 11.27 -7.23 2.87
C ASP A 350 12.68 -6.72 2.64
N VAL A 351 12.98 -5.49 3.06
CA VAL A 351 14.33 -4.91 2.96
C VAL A 351 15.32 -5.76 3.76
N VAL A 352 14.97 -6.13 5.00
CA VAL A 352 15.83 -7.01 5.82
C VAL A 352 16.04 -8.35 5.14
N GLN A 353 14.99 -8.96 4.60
CA GLN A 353 15.08 -10.27 3.98
C GLN A 353 15.86 -10.22 2.66
N ILE A 354 15.66 -9.20 1.83
CA ILE A 354 16.45 -8.97 0.61
C ILE A 354 17.93 -8.85 0.98
N VAL A 355 18.29 -8.02 1.95
CA VAL A 355 19.71 -7.88 2.34
C VAL A 355 20.29 -9.20 2.85
N LYS A 356 19.50 -10.05 3.52
CA LYS A 356 19.94 -11.40 3.91
C LYS A 356 20.06 -12.37 2.73
N ASP A 357 19.16 -12.30 1.76
CA ASP A 357 19.15 -13.16 0.57
C ASP A 357 20.34 -12.83 -0.34
N TYR A 358 20.73 -11.55 -0.39
CA TYR A 358 21.90 -11.05 -1.12
C TYR A 358 23.21 -11.12 -0.30
N LYS A 359 23.29 -12.01 0.71
CA LYS A 359 24.50 -12.19 1.54
C LYS A 359 25.78 -12.44 0.73
N ASP A 360 25.67 -13.15 -0.40
CA ASP A 360 26.81 -13.49 -1.25
C ASP A 360 27.34 -12.24 -1.99
N PHE A 361 26.48 -11.25 -2.22
CA PHE A 361 26.87 -9.97 -2.79
C PHE A 361 27.39 -9.01 -1.72
N ASN A 362 26.73 -8.91 -0.56
CA ASN A 362 27.03 -7.91 0.46
C ASN A 362 27.94 -8.39 1.60
N GLY A 363 28.53 -9.59 1.50
CA GLY A 363 29.40 -10.16 2.54
C GLY A 363 28.65 -10.54 3.83
N GLY A 364 27.31 -10.67 3.77
CA GLY A 364 26.49 -11.07 4.91
C GLY A 364 26.33 -10.00 5.99
N ILE A 365 26.26 -8.71 5.64
CA ILE A 365 26.12 -7.60 6.63
C ILE A 365 25.02 -7.81 7.68
N TYR A 366 23.94 -8.53 7.36
CA TYR A 366 22.80 -8.77 8.26
C TYR A 366 22.77 -10.18 8.88
N SER A 367 23.76 -11.03 8.59
CA SER A 367 23.73 -12.45 8.99
C SER A 367 25.09 -13.07 9.33
N GLY A 368 26.19 -12.52 8.81
CA GLY A 368 27.55 -13.05 8.96
C GLY A 368 28.37 -12.45 10.11
N TYR A 369 27.94 -11.32 10.67
CA TYR A 369 28.69 -10.60 11.72
C TYR A 369 28.08 -10.84 13.10
N PRO A 370 28.81 -11.46 14.05
CA PRO A 370 28.27 -11.76 15.38
C PRO A 370 27.99 -10.50 16.20
N ASN A 371 28.65 -9.38 15.88
CA ASN A 371 28.43 -8.08 16.50
C ASN A 371 27.32 -7.24 15.85
N VAL A 372 26.65 -7.73 14.81
CA VAL A 372 25.53 -7.04 14.16
C VAL A 372 24.22 -7.76 14.46
N ARG A 373 23.34 -7.09 15.21
CA ARG A 373 21.99 -7.56 15.52
C ARG A 373 20.96 -6.78 14.72
N VAL A 374 20.28 -7.45 13.79
CA VAL A 374 19.19 -6.84 13.00
C VAL A 374 17.85 -7.15 13.64
N VAL A 375 17.04 -6.11 13.86
CA VAL A 375 15.71 -6.21 14.48
C VAL A 375 14.68 -5.61 13.53
N THR A 376 13.65 -6.39 13.19
CA THR A 376 12.54 -5.89 12.37
C THR A 376 11.46 -5.28 13.26
N LYS A 377 11.49 -3.95 13.43
CA LYS A 377 10.55 -3.19 14.27
C LYS A 377 10.53 -1.72 13.85
N GLU A 378 9.42 -1.03 14.13
CA GLU A 378 9.38 0.43 13.99
C GLU A 378 10.28 1.09 15.05
N GLY A 379 11.12 2.04 14.64
CA GLY A 379 12.21 2.58 15.45
C GLY A 379 11.77 3.27 16.74
N ARG A 380 10.69 4.06 16.70
CA ARG A 380 10.13 4.73 17.89
C ARG A 380 9.56 3.72 18.87
N ASN A 381 8.83 2.72 18.39
CA ASN A 381 8.32 1.61 19.21
C ASN A 381 9.45 0.75 19.78
N TYR A 382 10.53 0.53 19.03
CA TYR A 382 11.72 -0.15 19.56
C TYR A 382 12.32 0.62 20.74
N LEU A 383 12.58 1.92 20.57
CA LEU A 383 13.14 2.78 21.63
C LEU A 383 12.23 2.91 22.85
N ARG A 384 10.91 2.87 22.68
CA ARG A 384 9.97 2.95 23.82
C ARG A 384 9.98 1.68 24.67
N ASP A 385 10.17 0.52 24.05
CA ASP A 385 10.08 -0.77 24.73
C ASP A 385 11.44 -1.20 25.32
N GLU A 386 12.54 -0.71 24.76
CA GLU A 386 13.91 -1.04 25.18
C GLU A 386 14.48 -0.05 26.20
N LYS A 387 15.17 -0.58 27.23
CA LYS A 387 15.89 0.23 28.25
C LYS A 387 17.40 0.30 27.99
N THR A 388 17.87 -0.33 26.93
CA THR A 388 19.28 -0.39 26.54
C THR A 388 19.77 1.02 26.17
N LYS A 389 20.94 1.41 26.70
CA LYS A 389 21.64 2.64 26.31
C LYS A 389 22.66 2.32 25.23
N TYR A 390 22.87 3.27 24.31
CA TYR A 390 23.84 3.16 23.23
C TYR A 390 24.79 4.34 23.30
N ASP A 391 26.06 4.13 22.93
CA ASP A 391 27.05 5.21 22.84
C ASP A 391 26.78 6.08 21.59
N LEU A 392 26.33 5.44 20.52
CA LEU A 392 26.00 6.06 19.23
C LEU A 392 24.56 5.76 18.83
N ILE A 393 23.87 6.78 18.31
CA ILE A 393 22.57 6.62 17.63
C ILE A 393 22.70 7.23 16.24
N MET A 394 22.52 6.40 15.21
CA MET A 394 22.51 6.79 13.81
C MET A 394 21.07 6.71 13.29
N THR A 395 20.58 7.79 12.69
CA THR A 395 19.23 7.85 12.13
C THR A 395 19.31 8.21 10.66
N SER A 396 19.13 7.21 9.80
CA SER A 396 19.27 7.34 8.34
C SER A 396 17.95 7.08 7.64
N ILE A 397 16.88 7.63 8.22
CA ILE A 397 15.52 7.52 7.70
C ILE A 397 15.35 8.60 6.62
N PRO A 398 14.95 8.26 5.39
CA PRO A 398 14.63 9.25 4.37
C PRO A 398 13.48 10.15 4.85
N VAL A 399 13.64 11.47 4.66
CA VAL A 399 12.65 12.50 5.02
C VAL A 399 11.64 12.69 3.89
#